data_AF-A0A376B6I9-F1
#
_entry.id   AF-A0A376B6I9-F1
#
_cell.length_a   1.000
_cell.length_b   1.000
_cell.length_c   1.000
_cell.angle_alpha   90.00
_cell.angle_beta   90.00
_cell.angle_gamma   90.00
#
_symmetry.space_group_name_H-M   'P 1'
#
loop_
_entity.id
_entity.type
_entity.pdbx_description
1 polymer ?
#
loop_
_entity_poly.entity_id
_entity_poly.type
_entity_poly.pdbx_seq_one_letter_code
_entity_poly.pdbx_strand_id
1 'polypeptide(L)'
;MTIDCFQVISRFIHHSSATFFSVTGSRALFHQKLLLVLDSSYNPPHEGHFNLIKQALSHFRKNHTNSDGAIGVLLQLSVQNVDKSPKPASFDKRLEMMLLMAQDVEEQLNCTCFVSLSKCGKFIDKSKDIFKNFEQPSISINNNEKGFKIVYLLGFDTLVRLFDIKYYSPLSVEEALGNFMKSNELFCLTRSSSLDKDNEQVRWLENNKNIPLEWKNKITLHHNSDEKLSNISSSNIRALVVDGEIKSTQSLVSNRIFDYINKNPKLFTQ
;
A
#
# COMPACT_ATOMS: atom_id res chain seq x y z
N MET A 1 -23.25 -10.34 -3.51
CA MET A 1 -23.58 -9.69 -2.22
C MET A 1 -22.88 -8.35 -2.21
N THR A 2 -23.61 -7.24 -2.19
CA THR A 2 -23.00 -5.90 -2.19
C THR A 2 -22.49 -5.60 -0.78
N ILE A 3 -21.22 -5.22 -0.65
CA ILE A 3 -20.61 -4.87 0.64
C ILE A 3 -21.12 -3.48 1.06
N ASP A 4 -21.80 -3.40 2.20
CA ASP A 4 -22.16 -2.11 2.81
C ASP A 4 -20.92 -1.51 3.50
N CYS A 5 -20.20 -0.66 2.76
CA CYS A 5 -18.96 -0.06 3.22
C CYS A 5 -19.16 0.86 4.43
N PHE A 6 -20.32 1.51 4.55
CA PHE A 6 -20.65 2.35 5.70
C PHE A 6 -20.76 1.52 6.97
N GLN A 7 -21.52 0.41 6.93
CA GLN A 7 -21.62 -0.50 8.08
C GLN A 7 -20.27 -1.14 8.44
N VAL A 8 -19.47 -1.53 7.44
CA VAL A 8 -18.13 -2.09 7.66
C VAL A 8 -17.23 -1.09 8.40
N ILE A 9 -17.14 0.15 7.90
CA ILE A 9 -16.34 1.21 8.53
C ILE A 9 -16.86 1.51 9.94
N SER A 10 -18.17 1.69 10.10
CA SER A 10 -18.77 2.02 11.40
C SER A 10 -18.51 0.94 12.44
N ARG A 11 -18.72 -0.34 12.08
CA ARG A 11 -18.43 -1.48 12.96
C ARG A 11 -16.95 -1.56 13.31
N PHE A 12 -16.06 -1.41 12.34
CA PHE A 12 -14.63 -1.49 12.58
C PHE A 12 -14.14 -0.36 13.50
N ILE A 13 -14.55 0.88 13.24
CA ILE A 13 -14.09 2.04 14.02
C ILE A 13 -14.72 2.06 15.42
N HIS A 14 -16.04 1.90 15.54
CA HIS A 14 -16.77 2.19 16.77
C HIS A 14 -17.14 0.95 17.61
N HIS A 15 -17.20 -0.24 17.01
CA HIS A 15 -17.76 -1.43 17.67
C HIS A 15 -16.80 -2.61 17.78
N SER A 16 -15.60 -2.52 17.19
CA SER A 16 -14.60 -3.58 17.22
C SER A 16 -13.38 -3.20 18.05
N SER A 17 -12.89 -4.11 18.88
CA SER A 17 -11.57 -4.00 19.54
C SER A 17 -10.42 -4.41 18.62
N ALA A 18 -10.71 -5.02 17.46
CA ALA A 18 -9.68 -5.41 16.50
C ALA A 18 -8.98 -4.19 15.89
N THR A 19 -7.67 -4.30 15.70
CA THR A 19 -6.80 -3.30 15.08
C THR A 19 -6.63 -3.52 13.58
N PHE A 20 -7.03 -4.70 13.07
CA PHE A 20 -7.01 -5.07 11.66
C PHE A 20 -8.32 -5.76 11.25
N PHE A 21 -8.77 -5.53 10.03
CA PHE A 21 -9.94 -6.18 9.46
C PHE A 21 -9.79 -6.38 7.94
N SER A 22 -9.96 -7.63 7.46
CA SER A 22 -10.01 -7.95 6.03
C SER A 22 -11.45 -7.79 5.50
N VAL A 23 -11.66 -6.87 4.56
CA VAL A 23 -12.97 -6.55 3.99
C VAL A 23 -13.38 -7.59 2.94
N THR A 24 -12.45 -8.08 2.12
CA THR A 24 -12.71 -9.09 1.08
C THR A 24 -12.68 -10.53 1.61
N GLY A 25 -12.56 -10.72 2.93
CA GLY A 25 -12.56 -12.02 3.59
C GLY A 25 -11.16 -12.64 3.71
N SER A 26 -11.05 -13.68 4.56
CA SER A 26 -9.74 -14.27 4.92
C SER A 26 -9.38 -15.57 4.19
N ARG A 27 -10.36 -16.28 3.60
CA ARG A 27 -10.15 -17.67 3.14
C ARG A 27 -9.18 -17.82 1.96
N ALA A 28 -9.07 -16.83 1.07
CA ALA A 28 -8.08 -16.83 -0.01
C ALA A 28 -6.70 -16.30 0.41
N LEU A 29 -6.59 -15.69 1.60
CA LEU A 29 -5.33 -15.12 2.11
C LEU A 29 -4.30 -16.22 2.44
N PHE A 30 -4.76 -17.40 2.87
CA PHE A 30 -3.91 -18.44 3.46
C PHE A 30 -3.00 -19.18 2.46
N HIS A 31 -3.14 -18.94 1.15
CA HIS A 31 -2.34 -19.60 0.12
C HIS A 31 -1.17 -18.74 -0.40
N GLN A 32 -1.05 -17.49 0.08
CA GLN A 32 -0.03 -16.56 -0.41
C GLN A 32 1.29 -16.78 0.33
N LYS A 33 2.39 -17.01 -0.40
CA LYS A 33 3.74 -17.04 0.19
C LYS A 33 4.35 -15.64 0.29
N LEU A 34 3.89 -14.72 -0.55
CA LEU A 34 4.33 -13.33 -0.62
C LEU A 34 3.11 -12.41 -0.66
N LEU A 35 3.06 -11.43 0.25
CA LEU A 35 2.03 -10.40 0.28
C LEU A 35 2.64 -9.02 0.00
N LEU A 36 2.21 -8.40 -1.10
CA LEU A 36 2.55 -7.04 -1.45
C LEU A 36 1.56 -6.08 -0.80
N VAL A 37 1.99 -5.31 0.19
CA VAL A 37 1.13 -4.43 0.98
C VAL A 37 1.30 -2.99 0.51
N LEU A 38 0.25 -2.42 -0.07
CA LEU A 38 0.17 -0.99 -0.35
C LEU A 38 -0.70 -0.34 0.73
N ASP A 39 -0.09 0.46 1.60
CA ASP A 39 -0.79 1.26 2.61
C ASP A 39 -0.88 2.72 2.13
N SER A 40 -2.09 3.22 1.94
CA SER A 40 -2.33 4.57 1.43
C SER A 40 -3.65 5.14 1.95
N SER A 41 -3.83 6.45 1.71
CA SER A 41 -5.06 7.16 2.06
C SER A 41 -6.21 6.95 1.08
N TYR A 42 -5.92 6.49 -0.15
CA TYR A 42 -6.91 6.17 -1.19
C TYR A 42 -8.01 7.22 -1.37
N ASN A 43 -7.62 8.48 -1.55
CA ASN A 43 -8.56 9.62 -1.54
C ASN A 43 -8.44 10.52 -2.78
N PRO A 44 -8.67 10.01 -4.01
CA PRO A 44 -9.05 8.63 -4.36
C PRO A 44 -7.83 7.71 -4.65
N PRO A 45 -8.02 6.39 -4.76
CA PRO A 45 -7.10 5.52 -5.51
C PRO A 45 -6.94 6.04 -6.95
N HIS A 46 -5.79 5.77 -7.57
CA HIS A 46 -5.42 6.33 -8.88
C HIS A 46 -4.34 5.50 -9.59
N GLU A 47 -4.05 5.81 -10.85
CA GLU A 47 -3.13 5.05 -11.71
C GLU A 47 -1.71 4.93 -11.14
N GLY A 48 -1.22 5.93 -10.40
CA GLY A 48 0.06 5.80 -9.68
C GLY A 48 0.09 4.65 -8.65
N HIS A 49 -1.03 4.38 -7.96
CA HIS A 49 -1.13 3.23 -7.04
C HIS A 49 -1.13 1.91 -7.82
N PHE A 50 -1.89 1.85 -8.91
CA PHE A 50 -1.97 0.67 -9.78
C PHE A 50 -0.61 0.35 -10.41
N ASN A 51 0.10 1.36 -10.93
CA ASN A 51 1.43 1.19 -11.51
C ASN A 51 2.45 0.70 -10.47
N LEU A 52 2.44 1.23 -9.24
CA LEU A 52 3.30 0.72 -8.17
C LEU A 52 3.08 -0.77 -7.90
N ILE A 53 1.82 -1.23 -7.85
CA ILE A 53 1.49 -2.65 -7.71
C ILE A 53 1.99 -3.45 -8.93
N LYS A 54 1.75 -2.95 -10.14
CA LYS A 54 2.15 -3.59 -11.39
C LYS A 54 3.67 -3.79 -11.48
N GLN A 55 4.46 -2.77 -11.16
CA GLN A 55 5.92 -2.85 -11.19
C GLN A 55 6.45 -3.82 -10.13
N ALA A 56 5.90 -3.77 -8.92
CA ALA A 56 6.26 -4.70 -7.85
C ALA A 56 5.95 -6.16 -8.24
N LEU A 57 4.74 -6.44 -8.72
CA LEU A 57 4.36 -7.79 -9.18
C LEU A 57 5.28 -8.29 -10.30
N SER A 58 5.58 -7.45 -11.29
CA SER A 58 6.50 -7.78 -12.38
C SER A 58 7.89 -8.14 -11.85
N HIS A 59 8.42 -7.35 -10.92
CA HIS A 59 9.71 -7.59 -10.28
C HIS A 59 9.73 -8.92 -9.52
N PHE A 60 8.76 -9.16 -8.63
CA PHE A 60 8.76 -10.35 -7.79
C PHE A 60 8.44 -11.62 -8.58
N ARG A 61 7.56 -11.58 -9.60
CA ARG A 61 7.33 -12.73 -10.50
C ARG A 61 8.58 -13.15 -11.26
N LYS A 62 9.36 -12.18 -11.76
CA LYS A 62 10.62 -12.45 -12.47
C LYS A 62 11.69 -13.04 -11.54
N ASN A 63 11.74 -12.59 -10.30
CA ASN A 63 12.78 -13.02 -9.35
C ASN A 63 12.38 -14.26 -8.54
N HIS A 64 11.10 -14.64 -8.53
CA HIS A 64 10.57 -15.82 -7.83
C HIS A 64 10.25 -16.97 -8.81
N THR A 65 11.19 -17.29 -9.71
CA THR A 65 11.01 -18.27 -10.80
C THR A 65 10.67 -19.71 -10.37
N ASN A 66 10.82 -20.06 -9.09
CA ASN A 66 10.70 -21.46 -8.60
C ASN A 66 9.77 -21.62 -7.38
N SER A 67 8.83 -20.71 -7.15
CA SER A 67 7.89 -20.85 -6.03
C SER A 67 6.49 -21.17 -6.53
N ASP A 68 5.98 -22.37 -6.21
CA ASP A 68 4.55 -22.74 -6.22
C ASP A 68 3.67 -21.85 -5.31
N GLY A 69 4.15 -20.68 -4.90
CA GLY A 69 3.47 -19.76 -4.00
C GLY A 69 2.77 -18.66 -4.77
N ALA A 70 1.48 -18.48 -4.50
CA ALA A 70 0.74 -17.33 -5.01
C ALA A 70 1.28 -16.02 -4.40
N ILE A 71 1.34 -14.97 -5.22
CA ILE A 71 1.62 -13.60 -4.79
C ILE A 71 0.27 -12.89 -4.62
N GLY A 72 0.01 -12.38 -3.42
CA GLY A 72 -1.18 -11.58 -3.12
C GLY A 72 -0.85 -10.10 -3.03
N VAL A 73 -1.84 -9.26 -3.28
CA VAL A 73 -1.78 -7.82 -3.04
C VAL A 73 -2.74 -7.47 -1.91
N LEU A 74 -2.32 -6.60 -0.98
CA LEU A 74 -3.17 -6.04 0.07
C LEU A 74 -3.23 -4.52 -0.08
N LEU A 75 -4.40 -3.99 -0.41
CA LEU A 75 -4.71 -2.57 -0.32
C LEU A 75 -5.16 -2.28 1.12
N GLN A 76 -4.40 -1.49 1.86
CA GLN A 76 -4.66 -1.22 3.27
C GLN A 76 -4.95 0.25 3.55
N LEU A 77 -6.11 0.51 4.15
CA LEU A 77 -6.52 1.83 4.60
C LEU A 77 -6.34 1.97 6.11
N SER A 78 -5.48 2.89 6.53
CA SER A 78 -5.32 3.25 7.94
C SER A 78 -6.34 4.33 8.34
N VAL A 79 -7.18 4.03 9.33
CA VAL A 79 -8.20 4.97 9.86
C VAL A 79 -7.63 5.94 10.89
N GLN A 80 -6.45 5.64 11.44
CA GLN A 80 -5.63 6.57 12.23
C GLN A 80 -4.39 6.92 11.42
N ASN A 81 -4.37 8.11 10.81
CA ASN A 81 -3.17 8.63 10.15
C ASN A 81 -2.45 9.57 11.12
N VAL A 82 -1.16 9.33 11.34
CA VAL A 82 -0.33 10.12 12.26
C VAL A 82 -0.18 11.58 11.79
N ASP A 83 -0.23 11.81 10.47
CA ASP A 83 0.11 13.11 9.87
C ASP A 83 -1.08 13.91 9.31
N LYS A 84 -2.32 13.37 9.28
CA LYS A 84 -3.42 13.98 8.49
C LYS A 84 -4.78 13.95 9.18
N SER A 85 -5.40 15.13 9.26
CA SER A 85 -6.83 15.30 9.58
C SER A 85 -7.72 14.71 8.46
N PRO A 86 -8.92 14.16 8.78
CA PRO A 86 -9.76 13.49 7.80
C PRO A 86 -10.51 14.48 6.90
N LYS A 87 -10.03 14.71 5.67
CA LYS A 87 -10.74 15.52 4.64
C LYS A 87 -10.37 15.05 3.20
N PRO A 88 -11.24 15.14 2.17
CA PRO A 88 -12.68 15.39 2.15
C PRO A 88 -13.57 14.13 2.05
N ALA A 89 -13.23 13.09 1.27
CA ALA A 89 -14.08 11.90 1.17
C ALA A 89 -14.06 11.08 2.48
N SER A 90 -15.22 10.58 2.89
CA SER A 90 -15.37 9.72 4.08
C SER A 90 -14.74 8.33 3.84
N PHE A 91 -14.40 7.63 4.93
CA PHE A 91 -13.70 6.35 4.82
C PHE A 91 -14.50 5.27 4.08
N ASP A 92 -15.83 5.29 4.18
CA ASP A 92 -16.72 4.37 3.44
C ASP A 92 -16.62 4.61 1.93
N LYS A 93 -16.57 5.86 1.47
CA LYS A 93 -16.40 6.19 0.05
C LYS A 93 -15.02 5.85 -0.48
N ARG A 94 -13.99 6.01 0.35
CA ARG A 94 -12.63 5.54 0.01
C ARG A 94 -12.59 4.01 -0.10
N LEU A 95 -13.26 3.31 0.82
CA LEU A 95 -13.37 1.86 0.79
C LEU A 95 -14.12 1.36 -0.45
N GLU A 96 -15.21 2.02 -0.84
CA GLU A 96 -15.92 1.74 -2.10
C GLU A 96 -14.96 1.85 -3.30
N MET A 97 -14.20 2.93 -3.42
CA MET A 97 -13.21 3.09 -4.51
C MET A 97 -12.05 2.10 -4.42
N MET A 98 -11.61 1.70 -3.22
CA MET A 98 -10.59 0.67 -3.04
C MET A 98 -11.06 -0.70 -3.53
N LEU A 99 -12.34 -1.05 -3.32
CA LEU A 99 -12.91 -2.29 -3.85
C LEU A 99 -12.94 -2.27 -5.38
N LEU A 100 -13.18 -1.12 -6.02
CA LEU A 100 -13.07 -0.96 -7.47
C LEU A 100 -11.62 -1.15 -7.95
N MET A 101 -10.64 -0.54 -7.27
CA MET A 101 -9.23 -0.75 -7.58
C MET A 101 -8.80 -2.22 -7.38
N ALA A 102 -9.33 -2.89 -6.36
CA ALA A 102 -9.04 -4.31 -6.13
C ALA A 102 -9.51 -5.16 -7.32
N GLN A 103 -10.72 -4.91 -7.84
CA GLN A 103 -11.21 -5.56 -9.06
C GLN A 103 -10.29 -5.31 -10.25
N ASP A 104 -9.87 -4.06 -10.46
CA ASP A 104 -8.95 -3.71 -11.56
C ASP A 104 -7.61 -4.44 -11.43
N VAL A 105 -7.06 -4.56 -10.21
CA VAL A 105 -5.83 -5.31 -9.93
C VAL A 105 -6.00 -6.81 -10.23
N GLU A 106 -7.11 -7.41 -9.81
CA GLU A 106 -7.36 -8.84 -10.04
C GLU A 106 -7.54 -9.13 -11.54
N GLU A 107 -8.38 -8.35 -12.23
CA GLU A 107 -8.71 -8.52 -13.64
C GLU A 107 -7.48 -8.28 -14.54
N GLN A 108 -6.68 -7.24 -14.26
CA GLN A 108 -5.61 -6.82 -15.16
C GLN A 108 -4.24 -7.40 -14.81
N LEU A 109 -3.97 -7.70 -13.54
CA LEU A 109 -2.66 -8.18 -13.07
C LEU A 109 -2.63 -9.67 -12.74
N ASN A 110 -3.78 -10.37 -12.82
CA ASN A 110 -3.92 -11.81 -12.60
C ASN A 110 -3.33 -12.25 -11.26
N CYS A 111 -3.70 -11.58 -10.17
CA CYS A 111 -3.29 -11.89 -8.81
C CYS A 111 -4.48 -11.69 -7.87
N THR A 112 -4.46 -12.32 -6.69
CA THR A 112 -5.50 -12.05 -5.69
C THR A 112 -5.27 -10.69 -5.03
N CYS A 113 -6.31 -9.87 -4.94
CA CYS A 113 -6.23 -8.55 -4.33
C CYS A 113 -7.17 -8.45 -3.14
N PHE A 114 -6.61 -8.10 -1.99
CA PHE A 114 -7.31 -7.99 -0.74
C PHE A 114 -7.47 -6.53 -0.34
N VAL A 115 -8.57 -6.23 0.35
CA VAL A 115 -8.80 -4.90 0.91
C VAL A 115 -8.89 -5.03 2.43
N SER A 116 -8.16 -4.20 3.16
CA SER A 116 -8.16 -4.21 4.61
C SER A 116 -8.22 -2.82 5.23
N LEU A 117 -8.63 -2.81 6.50
CA LEU A 117 -8.65 -1.64 7.36
C LEU A 117 -7.68 -1.86 8.51
N SER A 118 -6.97 -0.80 8.91
CA SER A 118 -6.08 -0.81 10.08
C SER A 118 -6.32 0.40 10.98
N LYS A 119 -6.26 0.18 12.30
CA LYS A 119 -6.19 1.26 13.30
C LYS A 119 -4.75 1.67 13.62
N CYS A 120 -3.76 0.94 13.13
CA CYS A 120 -2.36 1.22 13.40
C CYS A 120 -1.84 2.36 12.52
N GLY A 121 -1.16 3.34 13.11
CA GLY A 121 -0.51 4.42 12.36
C GLY A 121 0.87 4.03 11.81
N LYS A 122 1.62 3.15 12.50
CA LYS A 122 3.00 2.79 12.17
C LYS A 122 3.08 1.46 11.42
N PHE A 123 4.02 1.35 10.48
CA PHE A 123 4.29 0.12 9.71
C PHE A 123 4.65 -1.08 10.59
N ILE A 124 5.37 -0.85 11.70
CA ILE A 124 5.74 -1.88 12.66
C ILE A 124 4.50 -2.62 13.19
N ASP A 125 3.48 -1.86 13.61
CA ASP A 125 2.27 -2.43 14.20
C ASP A 125 1.34 -3.04 13.14
N LYS A 126 1.28 -2.42 11.95
CA LYS A 126 0.60 -3.00 10.78
C LYS A 126 1.15 -4.38 10.42
N SER A 127 2.47 -4.55 10.37
CA SER A 127 3.08 -5.85 10.09
C SER A 127 2.70 -6.90 11.12
N LYS A 128 2.75 -6.57 12.42
CA LYS A 128 2.37 -7.51 13.49
C LYS A 128 0.93 -7.99 13.31
N ASP A 129 0.02 -7.06 13.00
CA ASP A 129 -1.38 -7.38 12.76
C ASP A 129 -1.56 -8.25 11.51
N ILE A 130 -0.87 -7.93 10.41
CA ILE A 130 -0.92 -8.74 9.19
C ILE A 130 -0.37 -10.15 9.47
N PHE A 131 0.80 -10.30 10.09
CA PHE A 131 1.33 -11.62 10.46
C PHE A 131 0.35 -12.40 11.32
N LYS A 132 -0.22 -11.80 12.37
CA LYS A 132 -1.21 -12.47 13.24
C LYS A 132 -2.45 -12.98 12.47
N ASN A 133 -2.86 -12.29 11.42
CA ASN A 133 -4.06 -12.63 10.65
C ASN A 133 -3.78 -13.49 9.41
N PHE A 134 -2.53 -13.58 8.95
CA PHE A 134 -2.16 -14.25 7.70
C PHE A 134 -1.18 -15.41 7.87
N GLU A 135 -0.38 -15.42 8.94
CA GLU A 135 0.53 -16.51 9.25
C GLU A 135 -0.25 -17.75 9.71
N GLN A 136 0.02 -18.89 9.08
CA GLN A 136 -0.63 -20.15 9.45
C GLN A 136 -0.02 -20.72 10.74
N PRO A 137 -0.82 -21.18 11.72
CA PRO A 137 -0.31 -21.91 12.88
C PRO A 137 0.30 -23.30 12.55
N SER A 138 0.12 -23.84 11.34
CA SER A 138 0.23 -25.29 11.09
C SER A 138 1.25 -25.74 10.03
N ILE A 139 1.97 -24.84 9.35
CA ILE A 139 3.01 -25.20 8.35
C ILE A 139 4.40 -24.84 8.87
N SER A 140 4.75 -25.40 10.03
CA SER A 140 6.10 -25.29 10.62
C SER A 140 6.58 -26.63 11.15
N ILE A 141 6.20 -27.73 10.48
CA ILE A 141 6.64 -29.09 10.85
C ILE A 141 7.97 -29.45 10.16
N ASN A 142 8.35 -28.76 9.07
CA ASN A 142 9.63 -28.99 8.39
C ASN A 142 10.41 -27.67 8.27
N ASN A 143 11.53 -27.58 9.00
CA ASN A 143 12.41 -26.41 9.16
C ASN A 143 13.07 -25.84 7.87
N ASN A 144 12.54 -26.10 6.68
CA ASN A 144 13.13 -25.69 5.39
C ASN A 144 12.14 -25.05 4.39
N GLU A 145 10.86 -24.85 4.73
CA GLU A 145 9.93 -24.12 3.85
C GLU A 145 9.93 -22.62 4.15
N LYS A 146 10.28 -21.81 3.14
CA LYS A 146 10.31 -20.34 3.19
C LYS A 146 8.95 -19.80 3.66
N GLY A 147 8.92 -19.23 4.86
CA GLY A 147 7.73 -18.68 5.50
C GLY A 147 7.06 -17.54 4.73
N PHE A 148 5.88 -17.14 5.20
CA PHE A 148 5.11 -16.00 4.70
C PHE A 148 5.93 -14.71 4.75
N LYS A 149 6.04 -14.01 3.62
CA LYS A 149 6.78 -12.74 3.50
C LYS A 149 5.85 -11.57 3.21
N ILE A 150 6.15 -10.42 3.80
CA ILE A 150 5.50 -9.15 3.50
C ILE A 150 6.49 -8.24 2.77
N VAL A 151 6.05 -7.63 1.68
CA VAL A 151 6.75 -6.53 1.01
C VAL A 151 5.88 -5.29 1.08
N TYR A 152 6.36 -4.20 1.65
CA TYR A 152 5.65 -2.92 1.59
C TYR A 152 5.97 -2.17 0.30
N LEU A 153 4.92 -1.74 -0.38
CA LEU A 153 4.99 -0.93 -1.58
C LEU A 153 4.95 0.54 -1.19
N LEU A 154 6.03 1.28 -1.47
CA LEU A 154 6.20 2.66 -1.04
C LEU A 154 6.51 3.58 -2.23
N GLY A 155 6.09 4.83 -2.13
CA GLY A 155 6.76 5.92 -2.85
C GLY A 155 7.95 6.43 -2.06
N PHE A 156 8.91 7.07 -2.74
CA PHE A 156 10.15 7.53 -2.11
C PHE A 156 9.96 8.41 -0.87
N ASP A 157 9.02 9.37 -0.89
CA ASP A 157 8.74 10.22 0.28
C ASP A 157 8.25 9.42 1.50
N THR A 158 7.56 8.30 1.28
CA THR A 158 7.13 7.41 2.38
C THR A 158 8.30 6.56 2.86
N LEU A 159 9.20 6.13 1.98
CA LEU A 159 10.45 5.45 2.35
C LEU A 159 11.33 6.37 3.23
N VAL A 160 11.49 7.64 2.84
CA VAL A 160 12.23 8.64 3.63
C VAL A 160 11.61 8.79 5.02
N ARG A 161 10.28 8.94 5.10
CA ARG A 161 9.57 9.04 6.38
C ARG A 161 9.69 7.78 7.23
N LEU A 162 9.72 6.59 6.62
CA LEU A 162 9.89 5.34 7.34
C LEU A 162 11.22 5.31 8.11
N PHE A 163 12.29 5.90 7.59
CA PHE A 163 13.60 5.95 8.25
C PHE A 163 13.91 7.29 8.95
N ASP A 164 12.90 8.14 9.14
CA ASP A 164 13.05 9.41 9.85
C ASP A 164 12.92 9.18 11.37
N ILE A 165 13.98 9.52 12.10
CA ILE A 165 14.10 9.32 13.55
C ILE A 165 12.98 10.00 14.36
N LYS A 166 12.38 11.08 13.85
CA LYS A 166 11.33 11.80 14.56
C LYS A 166 10.09 10.95 14.88
N TYR A 167 9.86 9.85 14.13
CA TYR A 167 8.73 8.95 14.37
C TYR A 167 9.02 7.85 15.41
N TYR A 168 10.26 7.73 15.87
CA TYR A 168 10.72 6.65 16.76
C TYR A 168 11.28 7.13 18.10
N SER A 169 11.56 8.43 18.24
CA SER A 169 12.04 9.02 19.49
C SER A 169 11.18 8.58 20.69
N PRO A 170 11.80 8.15 21.81
CA PRO A 170 13.22 8.25 22.15
C PRO A 170 14.12 7.13 21.57
N LEU A 171 13.55 6.13 20.90
CA LEU A 171 14.32 5.04 20.31
C LEU A 171 15.07 5.50 19.05
N SER A 172 16.19 4.85 18.76
CA SER A 172 16.82 4.91 17.45
C SER A 172 15.96 4.21 16.38
N VAL A 173 16.21 4.56 15.11
CA VAL A 173 15.57 3.90 13.96
C VAL A 173 15.87 2.39 13.96
N GLU A 174 17.11 2.01 14.33
CA GLU A 174 17.54 0.62 14.39
C GLU A 174 16.76 -0.19 15.43
N GLU A 175 16.65 0.35 16.65
CA GLU A 175 15.89 -0.29 17.73
C GLU A 175 14.40 -0.43 17.39
N ALA A 176 13.81 0.61 16.80
CA ALA A 176 12.38 0.61 16.49
C ALA A 176 12.03 -0.30 15.29
N LEU A 177 12.85 -0.30 14.24
CA LEU A 177 12.58 -1.04 13.01
C LEU A 177 13.26 -2.41 12.93
N GLY A 178 14.13 -2.78 13.88
CA GLY A 178 14.90 -4.03 13.80
C GLY A 178 14.05 -5.28 13.57
N ASN A 179 12.99 -5.45 14.36
CA ASN A 179 12.07 -6.59 14.16
C ASN A 179 11.23 -6.46 12.89
N PHE A 180 10.89 -5.23 12.49
CA PHE A 180 10.18 -4.98 11.24
C PHE A 180 11.05 -5.38 10.03
N MET A 181 12.30 -4.92 9.94
CA MET A 181 13.18 -5.23 8.81
C MET A 181 13.67 -6.68 8.82
N LYS A 182 13.58 -7.42 9.93
CA LYS A 182 13.81 -8.88 9.94
C LYS A 182 12.79 -9.63 9.08
N SER A 183 11.52 -9.30 9.21
CA SER A 183 10.41 -10.06 8.60
C SER A 183 9.81 -9.42 7.35
N ASN A 184 10.21 -8.20 6.98
CA ASN A 184 9.63 -7.45 5.87
C ASN A 184 10.72 -7.01 4.87
N GLU A 185 10.32 -6.89 3.60
CA GLU A 185 11.08 -6.25 2.53
C GLU A 185 10.36 -4.98 2.07
N LEU A 186 11.06 -4.06 1.40
CA LEU A 186 10.49 -2.82 0.88
C LEU A 186 10.69 -2.74 -0.63
N PHE A 187 9.62 -2.40 -1.36
CA PHE A 187 9.69 -2.06 -2.77
C PHE A 187 9.29 -0.61 -2.94
N CYS A 188 10.23 0.22 -3.36
CA CYS A 188 10.02 1.64 -3.54
C CYS A 188 10.06 1.99 -5.02
N LEU A 189 8.97 2.58 -5.52
CA LEU A 189 8.95 3.17 -6.86
C LEU A 189 9.41 4.64 -6.75
N THR A 190 10.47 4.98 -7.48
CA THR A 190 11.07 6.32 -7.44
C THR A 190 10.13 7.38 -8.03
N ARG A 191 10.31 8.63 -7.61
CA ARG A 191 9.60 9.78 -8.19
C ARG A 191 10.51 10.53 -9.16
N SER A 192 9.92 11.11 -10.20
CA SER A 192 10.51 12.02 -11.19
C SER A 192 11.27 11.41 -12.38
N SER A 193 10.84 11.90 -13.53
CA SER A 193 11.18 11.66 -14.93
C SER A 193 12.58 12.13 -15.38
N SER A 194 13.59 12.12 -14.52
CA SER A 194 14.97 12.38 -14.95
C SER A 194 15.94 11.46 -14.23
N LEU A 195 16.82 10.81 -15.00
CA LEU A 195 17.87 9.90 -14.48
C LEU A 195 18.65 10.52 -13.32
N ASP A 196 18.86 11.84 -13.35
CA ASP A 196 19.57 12.57 -12.29
C ASP A 196 18.88 12.48 -10.93
N LYS A 197 17.54 12.53 -10.88
CA LYS A 197 16.78 12.42 -9.63
C LYS A 197 16.65 10.99 -9.14
N ASP A 198 16.70 9.99 -10.03
CA ASP A 198 16.83 8.59 -9.61
C ASP A 198 18.19 8.34 -8.98
N ASN A 199 19.25 8.88 -9.58
CA ASN A 199 20.60 8.81 -9.03
C ASN A 199 20.67 9.47 -7.64
N GLU A 200 19.95 10.57 -7.40
CA GLU A 200 19.84 11.17 -6.07
C GLU A 200 19.13 10.25 -5.06
N GLN A 201 18.06 9.57 -5.46
CA GLN A 201 17.31 8.65 -4.57
C GLN A 201 18.12 7.40 -4.24
N VAL A 202 18.87 6.87 -5.21
CA VAL A 202 19.82 5.76 -5.00
C VAL A 202 20.94 6.20 -4.05
N ARG A 203 21.56 7.36 -4.32
CA ARG A 203 22.60 7.94 -3.43
C ARG A 203 22.07 8.22 -2.04
N TRP A 204 20.81 8.63 -1.89
CA TRP A 204 20.19 8.82 -0.58
C TRP A 204 20.17 7.51 0.19
N LEU A 205 19.70 6.40 -0.42
CA LEU A 205 19.68 5.10 0.24
C LEU A 205 21.10 4.61 0.58
N GLU A 206 22.05 4.73 -0.35
CA GLU A 206 23.44 4.32 -0.16
C GLU A 206 24.12 5.09 0.98
N ASN A 207 23.92 6.41 1.05
CA ASN A 207 24.60 7.28 2.02
C ASN A 207 23.84 7.46 3.34
N ASN A 208 22.60 7.00 3.46
CA ASN A 208 21.83 7.14 4.69
C ASN A 208 22.41 6.25 5.79
N LYS A 209 22.90 6.89 6.86
CA LYS A 209 23.53 6.24 8.03
C LYS A 209 22.52 5.63 9.00
N ASN A 210 21.25 6.05 8.94
CA ASN A 210 20.17 5.49 9.76
C ASN A 210 19.65 4.15 9.23
N ILE A 211 20.14 3.71 8.07
CA ILE A 211 19.74 2.46 7.43
C ILE A 211 20.95 1.51 7.46
N PRO A 212 20.94 0.46 8.29
CA PRO A 212 21.96 -0.58 8.28
C PRO A 212 22.16 -1.21 6.90
N LEU A 213 23.38 -1.63 6.59
CA LEU A 213 23.72 -2.22 5.29
C LEU A 213 22.87 -3.47 4.98
N GLU A 214 22.63 -4.31 5.98
CA GLU A 214 21.76 -5.49 5.86
C GLU A 214 20.31 -5.14 5.48
N TRP A 215 19.82 -3.96 5.85
CA TRP A 215 18.48 -3.49 5.51
C TRP A 215 18.42 -2.94 4.10
N LYS A 216 19.51 -2.29 3.62
CA LYS A 216 19.59 -1.81 2.23
C LYS A 216 19.39 -2.94 1.23
N ASN A 217 19.89 -4.14 1.53
CA ASN A 217 19.69 -5.33 0.70
C ASN A 217 18.24 -5.84 0.66
N LYS A 218 17.36 -5.34 1.55
CA LYS A 218 15.92 -5.63 1.58
C LYS A 218 15.08 -4.50 0.98
N ILE A 219 15.71 -3.48 0.41
CA ILE A 219 15.04 -2.32 -0.19
C ILE A 219 15.31 -2.32 -1.68
N THR A 220 14.28 -2.63 -2.46
CA THR A 220 14.33 -2.51 -3.92
C THR A 220 13.91 -1.09 -4.30
N LEU A 221 14.84 -0.28 -4.80
CA LEU A 221 14.53 0.95 -5.52
C LEU A 221 14.27 0.62 -6.99
N HIS A 222 13.06 0.87 -7.47
CA HIS A 222 12.67 0.65 -8.86
C HIS A 222 12.44 1.97 -9.56
N HIS A 223 13.09 2.16 -10.72
CA HIS A 223 12.93 3.37 -11.52
C HIS A 223 11.53 3.45 -12.13
N ASN A 224 10.87 4.58 -11.93
CA ASN A 224 9.59 4.86 -12.58
C ASN A 224 9.79 5.51 -13.95
N SER A 225 9.80 4.70 -15.00
CA SER A 225 9.95 5.19 -16.38
C SER A 225 8.69 5.83 -16.96
N ASP A 226 7.55 5.77 -16.26
CA ASP A 226 6.31 6.42 -16.71
C ASP A 226 6.24 7.86 -16.19
N GLU A 227 6.62 8.81 -17.04
CA GLU A 227 6.65 10.23 -16.68
C GLU A 227 5.29 10.76 -16.22
N LYS A 228 4.20 10.29 -16.84
CA LYS A 228 2.84 10.73 -16.50
C LYS A 228 2.43 10.21 -15.12
N LEU A 229 2.69 8.94 -14.85
CA LEU A 229 2.33 8.30 -13.58
C LEU A 229 3.31 8.64 -12.45
N SER A 230 4.49 9.18 -12.75
CA SER A 230 5.46 9.61 -11.73
C SER A 230 5.02 10.84 -10.93
N ASN A 231 4.16 11.68 -11.50
CA ASN A 231 3.73 12.96 -10.92
C ASN A 231 2.27 12.97 -10.44
N ILE A 232 1.56 11.86 -10.61
CA ILE A 232 0.17 11.77 -10.17
C ILE A 232 0.06 11.77 -8.64
N SER A 233 -0.95 12.48 -8.13
CA SER A 233 -1.29 12.45 -6.72
C SER A 233 -2.80 12.55 -6.52
N SER A 234 -3.31 11.92 -5.46
CA SER A 234 -4.72 12.07 -5.09
C SER A 234 -5.11 13.53 -4.83
N SER A 235 -4.19 14.37 -4.34
CA SER A 235 -4.47 15.79 -4.11
C SER A 235 -4.77 16.55 -5.40
N ASN A 236 -4.01 16.27 -6.48
CA ASN A 236 -4.29 16.85 -7.79
C ASN A 236 -5.66 16.41 -8.32
N ILE A 237 -5.99 15.12 -8.20
CA ILE A 237 -7.29 14.59 -8.65
C ILE A 237 -8.44 15.26 -7.89
N ARG A 238 -8.32 15.44 -6.57
CA ARG A 238 -9.34 16.12 -5.78
C ARG A 238 -9.54 17.57 -6.22
N ALA A 239 -8.45 18.29 -6.51
CA ALA A 239 -8.52 19.67 -6.99
C ALA A 239 -9.31 19.75 -8.30
N LEU A 240 -8.95 18.92 -9.29
CA LEU A 240 -9.65 18.86 -10.58
C LEU A 240 -11.16 18.60 -10.42
N VAL A 241 -11.56 17.70 -9.52
CA VAL A 241 -12.98 17.43 -9.28
C VAL A 241 -13.70 18.61 -8.62
N VAL A 242 -13.05 19.27 -7.64
CA VAL A 242 -13.60 20.46 -6.96
C VAL A 242 -13.75 21.62 -7.94
N ASP A 243 -12.82 21.76 -8.88
CA ASP A 243 -12.84 22.80 -9.92
C ASP A 243 -13.83 22.49 -11.06
N GLY A 244 -14.57 21.37 -11.00
CA GLY A 244 -15.53 20.96 -12.01
C GLY A 244 -14.92 20.28 -13.24
N GLU A 245 -13.59 20.08 -13.24
CA GLU A 245 -12.83 19.45 -14.31
C GLU A 245 -12.78 17.91 -14.19
N ILE A 246 -13.89 17.27 -13.85
CA ILE A 246 -13.95 15.81 -13.63
C ILE A 246 -13.38 15.05 -14.83
N LYS A 247 -13.66 15.46 -16.07
CA LYS A 247 -13.14 14.82 -17.30
C LYS A 247 -11.61 14.77 -17.35
N SER A 248 -10.92 15.77 -16.80
CA SER A 248 -9.45 15.81 -16.71
C SER A 248 -8.88 14.68 -15.83
N THR A 249 -9.72 14.01 -15.02
CA THR A 249 -9.31 12.87 -14.19
C THR A 249 -9.35 11.52 -14.90
N GLN A 250 -9.91 11.44 -16.12
CA GLN A 250 -10.15 10.18 -16.82
C GLN A 250 -8.89 9.36 -17.10
N SER A 251 -7.74 10.02 -17.32
CA SER A 251 -6.44 9.36 -17.51
C SER A 251 -5.67 9.16 -16.20
N LEU A 252 -6.19 9.66 -15.09
CA LEU A 252 -5.54 9.65 -13.78
C LEU A 252 -6.08 8.53 -12.88
N VAL A 253 -7.28 8.01 -13.16
CA VAL A 253 -7.89 6.91 -12.41
C VAL A 253 -8.45 5.88 -13.40
N SER A 254 -8.71 4.66 -12.92
CA SER A 254 -9.36 3.64 -13.75
C SER A 254 -10.77 4.06 -14.16
N ASN A 255 -11.29 3.48 -15.25
CA ASN A 255 -12.66 3.77 -15.71
C ASN A 255 -13.72 3.56 -14.63
N ARG A 256 -13.60 2.51 -13.80
CA ARG A 256 -14.53 2.24 -12.70
C ARG A 256 -14.53 3.36 -11.66
N ILE A 257 -13.34 3.85 -11.30
CA ILE A 257 -13.18 4.94 -10.33
C ILE A 257 -13.62 6.27 -10.94
N PHE A 258 -13.31 6.52 -12.21
CA PHE A 258 -13.78 7.69 -12.95
C PHE A 258 -15.32 7.76 -12.95
N ASP A 259 -15.98 6.66 -13.31
CA ASP A 259 -17.45 6.57 -13.30
C ASP A 259 -18.03 6.80 -11.91
N TYR A 260 -17.37 6.28 -10.88
CA TYR A 260 -17.75 6.50 -9.49
C TYR A 260 -17.65 7.98 -9.10
N ILE A 261 -16.54 8.64 -9.42
CA ILE A 261 -16.34 10.08 -9.17
C ILE A 261 -17.37 10.91 -9.94
N ASN A 262 -17.60 10.59 -11.22
CA ASN A 262 -18.54 11.30 -12.08
C ASN A 262 -19.99 11.19 -11.58
N LYS A 263 -20.38 10.05 -10.98
CA LYS A 263 -21.68 9.88 -10.31
C LYS A 263 -21.79 10.62 -8.98
N ASN A 264 -20.65 10.98 -8.37
CA ASN A 264 -20.58 11.64 -7.06
C ASN A 264 -19.75 12.93 -7.17
N PRO A 265 -20.21 13.97 -7.90
CA PRO A 265 -19.40 15.17 -8.17
C PRO A 265 -19.03 15.97 -6.91
N LYS A 266 -19.78 15.78 -5.81
CA LYS A 266 -19.51 16.39 -4.49
C LYS A 266 -18.64 15.52 -3.57
N LEU A 267 -18.06 14.43 -4.07
CA LEU A 267 -17.28 13.47 -3.28
C LEU A 267 -16.11 14.10 -2.52
N PHE A 268 -15.52 15.16 -3.10
CA PHE A 268 -14.35 15.83 -2.53
C PHE A 268 -14.63 17.27 -2.05
N THR A 269 -15.89 17.69 -2.03
CA THR A 269 -16.30 18.97 -1.44
C THR A 269 -16.65 18.74 0.03
N GLN A 270 -16.03 19.48 0.94
CA GLN A 270 -16.49 19.55 2.34
C GLN A 270 -17.50 20.67 2.53
#